data_AF-A0A3N0ZV15-F1
#
_entry.id   AF-A0A3N0ZV15-F1
#
_cell.length_a   1.000
_cell.length_b   1.000
_cell.length_c   1.000
_cell.angle_alpha   90.00
_cell.angle_beta   90.00
_cell.angle_gamma   90.00
#
_symmetry.space_group_name_H-M   'P 1'
#
loop_
_entity.id
_entity.type
_entity.pdbx_description
1 polymer ?
#
loop_
_entity_poly.entity_id
_entity_poly.type
_entity_poly.pdbx_seq_one_letter_code
_entity_poly.pdbx_strand_id
1 'polypeptide(L)'
;MLNKKIILVFVLLMIFCGGLLYSQQEQKSYTILSINVEGNLRTDKGTIIAISGLREGEKLVLPGDGQNKLQMAIKNIWQRKQFSDVKIEIEKTTPLGIFLLIKVQEFPNLAGVKINNNKEVTESEIKKEIGKNEGDILSNYDVYLAKQRLKKLYRKEGLVFAKVNTEIENKDSNFAELKVDVDEGFEYHVEQILFKGNQDFTNKDLEKAFDDTHTKKWWQFWRSSKFSLDEYEKDKEKLLTFFKKKGYVDARIIKDTLIYSDADDKVRIEIEIFEGKRLFVRDIKFEGNTVYPDYELLRRLDFAKGDPYDYEKFDMNLRQNMDQTDVASLYSENGYMMIQLIPEETRVAPDSVDINIRVYENQRYKIRKVEIKGNTKTKDKVIRRELFTRPGEYFDRTAIIRSIRALGVMQYFNPEALKPDVKLVDDKNVDLIYSVEERSSDQINASIGFMGSFGLTGAIGLTLNNFSLVRPFREGAGQILNVNAEFGQANRYQQYSIGFTEP
;
A
#
# COMPACT_ATOMS: atom_id res chain seq x y z
N MET A 1 -81.67 13.62 -1.77
CA MET A 1 -80.27 13.14 -1.77
C MET A 1 -79.65 12.89 -3.16
N LEU A 2 -80.42 12.99 -4.27
CA LEU A 2 -79.91 12.67 -5.62
C LEU A 2 -78.98 13.75 -6.23
N ASN A 3 -79.19 15.04 -5.92
CA ASN A 3 -78.41 16.13 -6.53
C ASN A 3 -76.96 16.24 -6.05
N LYS A 4 -76.63 15.82 -4.82
CA LYS A 4 -75.24 15.86 -4.32
C LYS A 4 -74.36 14.79 -4.98
N LYS A 5 -74.91 13.63 -5.35
CA LYS A 5 -74.17 12.56 -6.04
C LYS A 5 -73.85 12.94 -7.50
N ILE A 6 -74.76 13.64 -8.18
CA ILE A 6 -74.55 14.07 -9.58
C ILE A 6 -73.46 15.15 -9.66
N ILE A 7 -73.46 16.11 -8.73
CA ILE A 7 -72.41 17.14 -8.67
C ILE A 7 -71.04 16.53 -8.32
N LEU A 8 -70.99 15.55 -7.40
CA LEU A 8 -69.75 14.85 -7.07
C LEU A 8 -69.19 14.08 -8.28
N VAL A 9 -70.04 13.43 -9.07
CA VAL A 9 -69.64 12.73 -10.31
C VAL A 9 -69.14 13.71 -11.36
N PHE A 10 -69.77 14.88 -11.51
CA PHE A 10 -69.33 15.89 -12.47
C PHE A 10 -67.99 16.54 -12.10
N VAL A 11 -67.74 16.78 -10.80
CA VAL A 11 -66.46 17.27 -10.30
C VAL A 11 -65.37 16.20 -10.44
N LEU A 12 -65.68 14.93 -10.17
CA LEU A 12 -64.74 13.83 -10.40
C LEU A 12 -64.40 13.68 -11.89
N LEU A 13 -65.36 13.88 -12.79
CA LEU A 13 -65.15 13.84 -14.25
C LEU A 13 -64.29 15.01 -14.75
N MET A 14 -64.45 16.21 -14.18
CA MET A 14 -63.57 17.34 -14.52
C MET A 14 -62.14 17.15 -14.00
N ILE A 15 -61.96 16.54 -12.83
CA ILE A 15 -60.62 16.20 -12.32
C ILE A 15 -59.99 15.07 -13.15
N PHE A 16 -60.79 14.12 -13.64
CA PHE A 16 -60.32 13.04 -14.52
C PHE A 16 -60.01 13.52 -15.96
N CYS A 17 -60.78 14.46 -16.50
CA CYS A 17 -60.50 15.10 -17.79
C CYS A 17 -59.37 16.13 -17.72
N GLY A 18 -59.19 16.81 -16.58
CA GLY A 18 -58.05 17.69 -16.34
C GLY A 18 -56.71 16.94 -16.31
N GLY A 19 -56.72 15.66 -15.92
CA GLY A 19 -55.55 14.79 -15.94
C GLY A 19 -55.14 14.29 -17.33
N LEU A 20 -56.03 14.35 -18.33
CA LEU A 20 -55.77 13.88 -19.70
C LEU A 20 -55.30 14.99 -20.67
N LEU A 21 -55.22 16.25 -20.20
CA LEU A 21 -54.69 17.38 -20.95
C LEU A 21 -53.20 17.65 -20.70
N TYR A 22 -52.48 16.72 -20.07
CA TYR A 22 -51.01 16.70 -20.13
C TYR A 22 -50.55 16.08 -21.46
N SER A 23 -50.43 16.94 -22.47
CA SER A 23 -49.42 16.88 -23.55
C SER A 23 -49.35 15.59 -24.38
N GLN A 24 -50.27 15.41 -25.34
CA GLN A 24 -49.91 14.74 -26.60
C GLN A 24 -49.04 15.70 -27.43
N GLN A 25 -47.74 15.79 -27.10
CA GLN A 25 -46.80 16.39 -28.03
C GLN A 25 -46.70 15.48 -29.25
N GLU A 26 -47.11 15.99 -30.39
CA GLU A 26 -47.03 15.33 -31.69
C GLU A 26 -45.57 14.89 -31.94
N GLN A 27 -45.32 13.57 -31.94
CA GLN A 27 -43.98 13.03 -32.17
C GLN A 27 -43.59 13.23 -33.64
N LYS A 28 -42.58 14.06 -33.88
CA LYS A 28 -42.07 14.33 -35.23
C LYS A 28 -40.77 13.57 -35.43
N SER A 29 -40.69 12.86 -36.56
CA SER A 29 -39.47 12.19 -36.98
C SER A 29 -38.64 13.14 -37.84
N TYR A 30 -37.41 13.40 -37.41
CA TYR A 30 -36.44 14.23 -38.11
C TYR A 30 -35.26 13.38 -38.55
N THR A 31 -34.76 13.60 -39.76
CA THR A 31 -33.48 13.03 -40.19
C THR A 31 -32.36 14.00 -39.82
N ILE A 32 -31.25 13.51 -39.28
CA ILE A 32 -30.05 14.33 -39.02
C ILE A 32 -29.37 14.60 -40.35
N LEU A 33 -29.37 15.86 -40.80
CA LEU A 33 -28.77 16.26 -42.07
C LEU A 33 -27.28 16.55 -41.94
N SER A 34 -26.87 17.16 -40.82
CA SER A 34 -25.47 17.38 -40.50
C SER A 34 -25.24 17.52 -39.00
N ILE A 35 -24.02 17.19 -38.55
CA ILE A 35 -23.59 17.36 -37.17
C ILE A 35 -22.31 18.20 -37.16
N ASN A 36 -22.35 19.35 -36.51
CA ASN A 36 -21.18 20.21 -36.34
C ASN A 36 -20.77 20.27 -34.86
N VAL A 37 -19.53 20.68 -34.62
CA VAL A 37 -18.94 20.81 -33.28
C VAL A 37 -18.33 22.19 -33.11
N GLU A 38 -18.57 22.79 -31.95
CA GLU A 38 -18.00 24.06 -31.50
C GLU A 38 -17.40 23.95 -30.10
N GLY A 39 -16.39 24.77 -29.83
CA GLY A 39 -15.70 24.84 -28.54
C GLY A 39 -14.66 23.73 -28.31
N ASN A 40 -14.46 22.85 -29.29
CA ASN A 40 -13.34 21.91 -29.31
C ASN A 40 -12.04 22.65 -29.65
N LEU A 41 -10.99 22.39 -28.89
CA LEU A 41 -9.68 23.03 -29.05
C LEU A 41 -8.64 22.04 -29.53
N ARG A 42 -8.62 20.84 -28.95
CA ARG A 42 -7.63 19.80 -29.25
C ARG A 42 -8.26 18.54 -29.80
N THR A 43 -9.43 18.18 -29.28
CA THR A 43 -10.14 17.01 -29.78
C THR A 43 -10.73 17.37 -31.13
N ASP A 44 -10.44 16.58 -32.16
CA ASP A 44 -10.98 16.86 -33.48
C ASP A 44 -12.50 16.68 -33.51
N LYS A 45 -13.16 17.44 -34.39
CA LYS A 45 -14.62 17.43 -34.50
C LYS A 45 -15.17 16.06 -34.85
N GLY A 46 -14.50 15.32 -35.73
CA GLY A 46 -14.93 13.99 -36.17
C GLY A 46 -14.92 12.98 -35.03
N THR A 47 -13.91 13.03 -34.16
CA THR A 47 -13.80 12.20 -32.96
C THR A 47 -14.93 12.51 -31.97
N ILE A 48 -15.25 13.79 -31.73
CA ILE A 48 -16.37 14.16 -30.84
C ILE A 48 -17.70 13.63 -31.40
N ILE A 49 -17.93 13.77 -32.70
CA ILE A 49 -19.12 13.23 -33.38
C ILE A 49 -19.16 11.70 -33.24
N ALA A 50 -18.05 11.01 -33.50
CA ALA A 50 -17.96 9.56 -33.38
C ALA A 50 -18.23 9.07 -31.95
N ILE A 51 -17.69 9.76 -30.94
CA ILE A 51 -17.91 9.45 -29.51
C ILE A 51 -19.37 9.68 -29.12
N SER A 52 -20.00 10.73 -29.65
CA SER A 52 -21.42 11.01 -29.39
C SER A 52 -22.32 9.82 -29.79
N GLY A 53 -21.90 9.04 -30.79
CA GLY A 53 -22.69 7.93 -31.33
C GLY A 53 -23.82 8.37 -32.26
N LEU A 54 -23.96 9.68 -32.52
CA LEU A 54 -24.88 10.23 -33.50
C LEU A 54 -24.29 10.11 -34.91
N ARG A 55 -25.14 9.86 -35.91
CA ARG A 55 -24.71 9.77 -37.32
C ARG A 55 -25.57 10.63 -38.23
N GLU A 56 -24.94 11.26 -39.21
CA GLU A 56 -25.67 11.89 -40.32
C GLU A 56 -26.50 10.83 -41.06
N GLY A 57 -27.72 11.20 -41.48
CA GLY A 57 -28.71 10.30 -42.07
C GLY A 57 -29.57 9.51 -41.07
N GLU A 58 -29.26 9.58 -39.77
CA GLU A 58 -30.02 8.89 -38.72
C GLU A 58 -31.36 9.58 -38.43
N LYS A 59 -32.41 8.81 -38.11
CA LYS A 59 -33.72 9.34 -37.72
C LYS A 59 -33.82 9.53 -36.19
N LEU A 60 -34.22 10.71 -35.77
CA LEU A 60 -34.55 11.09 -34.39
C LEU A 60 -36.04 11.39 -34.26
N VAL A 61 -36.71 10.76 -33.29
CA VAL A 61 -38.12 11.03 -32.97
C VAL A 61 -38.18 11.96 -31.76
N LEU A 62 -38.69 13.18 -31.94
CA LEU A 62 -38.76 14.21 -30.91
C LEU A 62 -40.20 14.73 -30.73
N PRO A 63 -40.70 14.83 -29.48
CA PRO A 63 -40.15 14.23 -28.26
C PRO A 63 -40.28 12.69 -28.25
N GLY A 64 -39.49 11.98 -27.44
CA GLY A 64 -39.49 10.50 -27.39
C GLY A 64 -38.09 9.90 -27.43
N ASP A 65 -37.90 8.78 -28.12
CA ASP A 65 -36.62 8.06 -28.18
C ASP A 65 -35.44 8.90 -28.67
N GLY A 66 -35.69 9.93 -29.49
CA GLY A 66 -34.67 10.88 -29.90
C GLY A 66 -34.07 11.66 -28.73
N GLN A 67 -34.85 11.97 -27.69
CA GLN A 67 -34.33 12.64 -26.49
C GLN A 67 -33.39 11.72 -25.71
N ASN A 68 -33.73 10.43 -25.59
CA ASN A 68 -32.87 9.43 -24.95
C ASN A 68 -31.54 9.30 -25.70
N LYS A 69 -31.58 9.28 -27.05
CA LYS A 69 -30.35 9.25 -27.86
C LYS A 69 -29.48 10.49 -27.68
N LEU A 70 -30.06 11.69 -27.68
CA LEU A 70 -29.31 12.92 -27.43
C LEU A 70 -28.70 12.93 -26.02
N GLN A 71 -29.42 12.43 -25.02
CA GLN A 71 -28.90 12.30 -23.65
C GLN A 71 -27.77 11.26 -23.56
N MET A 72 -27.90 10.13 -24.26
CA MET A 72 -26.83 9.14 -24.37
C MET A 72 -25.60 9.73 -25.07
N ALA A 73 -25.79 10.54 -26.10
CA ALA A 73 -24.70 11.22 -26.79
C ALA A 73 -23.93 12.16 -25.87
N ILE A 74 -24.64 13.00 -25.10
CA ILE A 74 -24.04 13.84 -24.05
C ILE A 74 -23.28 12.97 -23.05
N LYS A 75 -23.88 11.88 -22.57
CA LYS A 75 -23.26 10.96 -21.61
C LYS A 75 -21.99 10.31 -22.15
N ASN A 76 -21.98 9.87 -23.41
CA ASN A 76 -20.82 9.24 -24.04
C ASN A 76 -19.64 10.21 -24.15
N ILE A 77 -19.91 11.47 -24.51
CA ILE A 77 -18.88 12.52 -24.55
C ILE A 77 -18.36 12.81 -23.14
N TRP A 78 -19.27 12.95 -22.16
CA TRP A 78 -18.91 13.22 -20.77
C TRP A 78 -18.05 12.11 -20.15
N GLN A 79 -18.32 10.84 -20.48
CA GLN A 79 -17.56 9.69 -19.99
C GLN A 79 -16.09 9.70 -20.42
N ARG A 80 -15.73 10.50 -21.43
CA ARG A 80 -14.32 10.69 -21.81
C ARG A 80 -13.54 11.54 -20.83
N LYS A 81 -14.21 12.27 -19.91
CA LYS A 81 -13.60 13.12 -18.88
C LYS A 81 -12.66 14.22 -19.44
N GLN A 82 -12.84 14.57 -20.71
CA GLN A 82 -12.07 15.60 -21.41
C GLN A 82 -12.78 16.95 -21.44
N PHE A 83 -14.07 16.99 -21.11
CA PHE A 83 -14.94 18.16 -21.27
C PHE A 83 -15.59 18.56 -19.95
N SER A 84 -15.60 19.86 -19.66
CA SER A 84 -16.24 20.48 -18.49
C SER A 84 -17.72 20.80 -18.72
N ASP A 85 -18.11 21.03 -19.97
CA ASP A 85 -19.50 21.26 -20.38
C ASP A 85 -19.75 20.60 -21.75
N VAL A 86 -20.95 20.04 -21.92
CA VAL A 86 -21.38 19.38 -23.16
C VAL A 86 -22.85 19.69 -23.37
N LYS A 87 -23.18 20.31 -24.51
CA LYS A 87 -24.54 20.64 -24.92
C LYS A 87 -24.76 20.21 -26.36
N ILE A 88 -25.97 19.76 -26.68
CA ILE A 88 -26.38 19.47 -28.04
C ILE A 88 -27.60 20.32 -28.34
N GLU A 89 -27.49 21.16 -29.35
CA GLU A 89 -28.53 22.09 -29.79
C GLU A 89 -28.99 21.75 -31.21
N ILE A 90 -30.26 22.03 -31.51
CA ILE A 90 -30.75 22.01 -32.90
C ILE A 90 -30.50 23.39 -33.47
N GLU A 91 -29.50 23.50 -34.33
CA GLU A 91 -29.09 24.76 -34.95
C GLU A 91 -30.14 25.23 -35.96
N LYS A 92 -30.66 24.31 -36.77
CA LYS A 92 -31.64 24.59 -37.81
C LYS A 92 -32.57 23.42 -38.05
N THR A 93 -33.84 23.71 -38.26
CA THR A 93 -34.84 22.73 -38.72
C THR A 93 -35.28 23.08 -40.14
N THR A 94 -35.34 22.08 -41.02
CA THR A 94 -35.81 22.20 -42.40
C THR A 94 -36.87 21.14 -42.70
N PRO A 95 -37.64 21.26 -43.80
CA PRO A 95 -38.58 20.22 -44.20
C PRO A 95 -37.94 18.84 -44.45
N LEU A 96 -36.63 18.80 -44.73
CA LEU A 96 -35.88 17.57 -45.01
C LEU A 96 -35.26 16.93 -43.75
N GLY A 97 -35.14 17.69 -42.64
CA GLY A 97 -34.47 17.23 -41.43
C GLY A 97 -33.85 18.35 -40.58
N ILE A 98 -33.02 17.98 -39.62
CA ILE A 98 -32.41 18.86 -38.61
C ILE A 98 -30.88 18.91 -38.70
N PHE A 99 -30.32 20.04 -38.31
CA PHE A 99 -28.88 20.26 -38.16
C PHE A 99 -28.56 20.31 -36.66
N LEU A 100 -27.61 19.49 -36.22
CA LEU A 100 -27.21 19.41 -34.82
C LEU A 100 -25.89 20.12 -34.60
N LEU A 101 -25.81 20.88 -33.51
CA LEU A 101 -24.59 21.53 -33.06
C LEU A 101 -24.22 21.00 -31.68
N ILE A 102 -23.06 20.33 -31.58
CA ILE A 102 -22.49 19.88 -30.32
C ILE A 102 -21.54 20.98 -29.83
N LYS A 103 -21.91 21.63 -28.73
CA LYS A 103 -21.05 22.60 -28.03
C LYS A 103 -20.34 21.89 -26.89
N VAL A 104 -19.02 21.94 -26.89
CA VAL A 104 -18.19 21.40 -25.82
C VAL A 104 -17.30 22.47 -25.23
N GLN A 105 -16.93 22.31 -23.97
CA GLN A 105 -15.83 23.05 -23.36
C GLN A 105 -14.82 22.03 -22.85
N GLU A 106 -13.60 22.04 -23.40
CA GLU A 106 -12.53 21.13 -22.95
C GLU A 106 -11.99 21.57 -21.57
N PHE A 107 -11.61 20.59 -20.74
CA PHE A 107 -10.79 20.86 -19.56
C PHE A 107 -9.39 21.31 -20.00
N PRO A 108 -8.76 22.27 -19.28
CA PRO A 108 -7.40 22.67 -19.55
C PRO A 108 -6.42 21.55 -19.19
N ASN A 109 -5.22 21.60 -19.76
CA ASN A 109 -4.09 20.83 -19.31
C ASN A 109 -3.37 21.52 -18.15
N LEU A 110 -2.76 20.71 -17.29
CA LEU A 110 -1.92 21.20 -16.21
C LEU A 110 -0.63 21.79 -16.80
N ALA A 111 -0.46 23.10 -16.69
CA ALA A 111 0.80 23.77 -17.03
C ALA A 111 1.84 23.61 -15.93
N GLY A 112 1.40 23.48 -14.68
CA GLY A 112 2.26 23.41 -13.51
C GLY A 112 1.46 23.51 -12.22
N VAL A 113 2.15 23.40 -11.09
CA VAL A 113 1.56 23.55 -9.76
C VAL A 113 2.26 24.70 -9.05
N LYS A 114 1.49 25.69 -8.62
CA LYS A 114 1.96 26.82 -7.81
C LYS A 114 1.55 26.60 -6.37
N ILE A 115 2.53 26.50 -5.48
CA ILE A 115 2.32 26.17 -4.06
C ILE A 115 2.69 27.39 -3.22
N ASN A 116 1.83 27.76 -2.29
CA ASN A 116 2.07 28.86 -1.35
C ASN A 116 1.93 28.37 0.10
N ASN A 117 2.76 28.96 0.98
CA ASN A 117 2.75 28.77 2.43
C ASN A 117 3.00 27.31 2.89
N ASN A 118 3.80 26.54 2.14
CA ASN A 118 4.25 25.21 2.53
C ASN A 118 5.63 25.27 3.22
N LYS A 119 5.68 25.44 4.55
CA LYS A 119 6.94 25.52 5.29
C LYS A 119 7.43 24.14 5.73
N GLU A 120 6.53 23.33 6.26
CA GLU A 120 6.87 22.01 6.83
C GLU A 120 6.94 20.92 5.76
N VAL A 121 6.09 20.98 4.74
CA VAL A 121 6.06 19.97 3.66
C VAL A 121 6.72 20.51 2.40
N THR A 122 7.64 19.73 1.82
CA THR A 122 8.40 20.17 0.65
C THR A 122 7.52 20.24 -0.59
N GLU A 123 7.85 21.15 -1.52
CA GLU A 123 7.13 21.21 -2.81
C GLU A 123 7.18 19.89 -3.58
N SER A 124 8.29 19.15 -3.44
CA SER A 124 8.49 17.87 -4.13
C SER A 124 7.49 16.81 -3.67
N GLU A 125 7.20 16.77 -2.36
CA GLU A 125 6.23 15.85 -1.77
C GLU A 125 4.80 16.22 -2.16
N ILE A 126 4.48 17.52 -2.14
CA ILE A 126 3.18 18.04 -2.60
C ILE A 126 2.94 17.69 -4.07
N LYS A 127 3.92 17.95 -4.95
CA LYS A 127 3.83 17.62 -6.39
C LYS A 127 3.65 16.11 -6.61
N LYS A 128 4.40 15.28 -5.87
CA LYS A 128 4.27 13.82 -5.93
C LYS A 128 2.87 13.35 -5.50
N GLU A 129 2.32 13.92 -4.43
CA GLU A 129 1.03 13.51 -3.87
C GLU A 129 -0.17 13.96 -4.71
N ILE A 130 -0.07 15.09 -5.41
CA ILE A 130 -1.09 15.52 -6.39
C ILE A 130 -1.31 14.43 -7.45
N GLY A 131 -0.24 13.74 -7.86
CA GLY A 131 -0.33 12.57 -8.75
C GLY A 131 -0.77 12.93 -10.17
N LYS A 132 -0.37 14.10 -10.66
CA LYS A 132 -0.55 14.59 -12.05
C LYS A 132 0.77 15.16 -12.53
N ASN A 133 1.08 14.93 -13.80
CA ASN A 133 2.23 15.51 -14.47
C ASN A 133 1.82 16.71 -15.33
N GLU A 134 2.79 17.57 -15.64
CA GLU A 134 2.57 18.64 -16.62
C GLU A 134 2.10 18.05 -17.96
N GLY A 135 1.08 18.67 -18.56
CA GLY A 135 0.42 18.20 -19.77
C GLY A 135 -0.78 17.26 -19.55
N ASP A 136 -0.98 16.73 -18.33
CA ASP A 136 -2.18 15.97 -18.01
C ASP A 136 -3.44 16.86 -18.01
N ILE A 137 -4.60 16.27 -18.29
CA ILE A 137 -5.89 16.97 -18.18
C ILE A 137 -6.15 17.31 -16.71
N LEU A 138 -6.55 18.56 -16.45
CA LEU A 138 -6.91 19.07 -15.12
C LEU A 138 -8.42 19.32 -15.03
N SER A 139 -9.16 18.35 -14.51
CA SER A 139 -10.60 18.49 -14.26
C SER A 139 -10.89 19.01 -12.84
N ASN A 140 -12.09 19.55 -12.62
CA ASN A 140 -12.55 19.93 -11.26
C ASN A 140 -12.52 18.77 -10.27
N TYR A 141 -12.75 17.54 -10.75
CA TYR A 141 -12.65 16.33 -9.93
C TYR A 141 -11.19 16.03 -9.55
N ASP A 142 -10.24 16.23 -10.46
CA ASP A 142 -8.81 16.07 -10.17
C ASP A 142 -8.34 17.08 -9.11
N VAL A 143 -8.79 18.33 -9.20
CA VAL A 143 -8.50 19.38 -8.20
C VAL A 143 -9.05 19.01 -6.83
N TYR A 144 -10.29 18.50 -6.78
CA TYR A 144 -10.88 18.00 -5.54
C TYR A 144 -10.07 16.83 -4.96
N LEU A 145 -9.66 15.86 -5.79
CA LEU A 145 -8.85 14.73 -5.35
C LEU A 145 -7.49 15.19 -4.83
N ALA A 146 -6.82 16.11 -5.54
CA ALA A 146 -5.56 16.71 -5.10
C ALA A 146 -5.71 17.33 -3.72
N LYS A 147 -6.76 18.15 -3.49
CA LYS A 147 -7.06 18.72 -2.17
C LYS A 147 -7.20 17.66 -1.08
N GLN A 148 -7.90 16.55 -1.33
CA GLN A 148 -8.07 15.48 -0.33
C GLN A 148 -6.76 14.75 -0.04
N ARG A 149 -5.97 14.44 -1.08
CA ARG A 149 -4.66 13.79 -0.92
C ARG A 149 -3.69 14.67 -0.16
N LEU A 150 -3.62 15.96 -0.49
CA LEU A 150 -2.79 16.92 0.24
C LEU A 150 -3.23 17.07 1.70
N LYS A 151 -4.54 17.16 1.98
CA LYS A 151 -5.03 17.14 3.38
C LYS A 151 -4.57 15.89 4.14
N LYS A 152 -4.54 14.73 3.48
CA LYS A 152 -4.06 13.48 4.07
C LYS A 152 -2.54 13.50 4.29
N LEU A 153 -1.76 14.00 3.34
CA LEU A 153 -0.31 14.19 3.47
C LEU A 153 0.02 15.06 4.68
N TYR A 154 -0.59 16.24 4.78
CA TYR A 154 -0.38 17.14 5.91
C TYR A 154 -0.74 16.51 7.27
N ARG A 155 -1.86 15.77 7.33
CA ARG A 155 -2.23 15.02 8.54
C ARG A 155 -1.21 13.95 8.92
N LYS A 156 -0.67 13.23 7.93
CA LYS A 156 0.36 12.21 8.13
C LYS A 156 1.64 12.83 8.69
N GLU A 157 2.00 14.02 8.19
CA GLU A 157 3.09 14.85 8.69
C GLU A 157 2.74 15.57 10.01
N GLY A 158 1.73 15.12 10.77
CA GLY A 158 1.39 15.66 12.10
C GLY A 158 0.63 16.99 12.11
N LEU A 159 0.34 17.58 10.96
CA LEU A 159 -0.37 18.86 10.82
C LEU A 159 -1.89 18.62 10.71
N VAL A 160 -2.48 18.20 11.83
CA VAL A 160 -3.87 17.68 11.90
C VAL A 160 -4.92 18.69 11.44
N PHE A 161 -4.70 19.97 11.72
CA PHE A 161 -5.62 21.06 11.41
C PHE A 161 -5.27 21.85 10.14
N ALA A 162 -4.33 21.36 9.34
CA ALA A 162 -3.94 22.01 8.10
C ALA A 162 -5.16 22.21 7.17
N LYS A 163 -5.29 23.42 6.63
CA LYS A 163 -6.32 23.79 5.65
C LYS A 163 -5.67 23.95 4.29
N VAL A 164 -6.04 23.07 3.37
CA VAL A 164 -5.58 23.13 1.97
C VAL A 164 -6.69 23.69 1.10
N ASN A 165 -6.38 24.73 0.34
CA ASN A 165 -7.21 25.28 -0.72
C ASN A 165 -6.55 25.06 -2.07
N THR A 166 -7.36 24.72 -3.07
CA THR A 166 -6.89 24.35 -4.41
C THR A 166 -7.81 24.99 -5.44
N GLU A 167 -7.23 25.69 -6.40
CA GLU A 167 -7.97 26.43 -7.42
C GLU A 167 -7.31 26.24 -8.79
N ILE A 168 -8.12 26.33 -9.85
CA ILE A 168 -7.64 26.33 -11.23
C ILE A 168 -7.41 27.80 -11.63
N GLU A 169 -6.16 28.16 -11.91
CA GLU A 169 -5.80 29.48 -12.42
C GLU A 169 -5.48 29.35 -13.92
N ASN A 170 -6.39 29.83 -14.77
CA ASN A 170 -6.20 29.73 -16.23
C ASN A 170 -5.05 30.64 -16.66
N LYS A 171 -4.04 30.08 -17.35
CA LYS A 171 -2.94 30.84 -17.95
C LYS A 171 -3.26 31.28 -19.36
N ASP A 172 -3.80 30.35 -20.15
CA ASP A 172 -4.25 30.56 -21.51
C ASP A 172 -5.48 29.68 -21.80
N SER A 173 -5.91 29.61 -23.06
CA SER A 173 -7.10 28.84 -23.46
C SER A 173 -6.95 27.32 -23.31
N ASN A 174 -5.72 26.80 -23.22
CA ASN A 174 -5.44 25.36 -23.24
C ASN A 174 -4.78 24.86 -21.95
N PHE A 175 -4.13 25.73 -21.19
CA PHE A 175 -3.36 25.41 -20.01
C PHE A 175 -3.82 26.22 -18.80
N ALA A 176 -3.87 25.52 -17.66
CA ALA A 176 -4.13 26.11 -16.37
C ALA A 176 -3.11 25.64 -15.34
N GLU A 177 -2.82 26.50 -14.38
CA GLU A 177 -1.97 26.21 -13.25
C GLU A 177 -2.85 25.76 -12.07
N LEU A 178 -2.45 24.68 -11.39
CA LEU A 178 -3.09 24.29 -10.13
C LEU A 178 -2.47 25.12 -9.02
N LYS A 179 -3.24 26.08 -8.48
CA LYS A 179 -2.83 26.86 -7.33
C LYS A 179 -3.20 26.12 -6.05
N VAL A 180 -2.22 25.94 -5.18
CA VAL A 180 -2.36 25.29 -3.86
C VAL A 180 -1.95 26.30 -2.80
N ASP A 181 -2.92 26.76 -2.02
CA ASP A 181 -2.69 27.63 -0.87
C ASP A 181 -2.90 26.81 0.41
N VAL A 182 -1.87 26.72 1.25
CA VAL A 182 -1.90 25.95 2.50
C VAL A 182 -1.86 26.88 3.70
N ASP A 183 -2.70 26.61 4.68
CA ASP A 183 -2.52 27.05 6.07
C ASP A 183 -2.16 25.81 6.88
N GLU A 184 -0.88 25.65 7.21
CA GLU A 184 -0.35 24.43 7.82
C GLU A 184 -0.84 24.25 9.27
N GLY A 185 -1.25 25.34 9.93
CA GLY A 185 -1.62 25.33 11.34
C GLY A 185 -0.42 25.10 12.26
N PHE A 186 -0.70 24.55 13.44
CA PHE A 186 0.31 24.26 14.46
C PHE A 186 0.78 22.80 14.38
N GLU A 187 2.07 22.62 14.66
CA GLU A 187 2.65 21.30 14.89
C GLU A 187 2.57 20.95 16.38
N TYR A 188 1.74 19.98 16.74
CA TYR A 188 1.56 19.62 18.14
C TYR A 188 2.58 18.58 18.60
N HIS A 189 3.03 18.73 19.84
CA HIS A 189 3.88 17.79 20.54
C HIS A 189 3.14 17.10 21.67
N VAL A 190 3.37 15.81 21.88
CA VAL A 190 2.75 15.04 22.96
C VAL A 190 3.27 15.54 24.31
N GLU A 191 2.40 16.19 25.08
CA GLU A 191 2.71 16.66 26.43
C GLU A 191 2.65 15.51 27.43
N GLN A 192 1.56 14.74 27.39
CA GLN A 192 1.29 13.68 28.34
C GLN A 192 0.27 12.68 27.79
N ILE A 193 0.46 11.41 28.14
CA ILE A 193 -0.49 10.33 27.91
C ILE A 193 -1.01 9.85 29.26
N LEU A 194 -2.33 9.87 29.43
CA LEU A 194 -3.03 9.49 30.65
C LEU A 194 -3.89 8.26 30.39
N PHE A 195 -3.58 7.18 31.09
CA PHE A 195 -4.38 5.97 31.08
C PHE A 195 -5.31 5.93 32.30
N LYS A 196 -6.55 5.50 32.07
CA LYS A 196 -7.58 5.26 33.10
C LYS A 196 -8.13 3.85 32.91
N GLY A 197 -8.39 3.16 34.02
CA GLY A 197 -8.95 1.81 34.02
C GLY A 197 -7.92 0.68 34.02
N ASN A 198 -6.62 1.01 33.96
CA ASN A 198 -5.53 0.06 34.21
C ASN A 198 -5.45 -0.33 35.69
N GLN A 199 -5.27 -1.62 35.96
CA GLN A 199 -5.20 -2.19 37.31
C GLN A 199 -3.89 -2.95 37.50
N ASP A 200 -3.54 -3.81 36.54
CA ASP A 200 -2.37 -4.68 36.62
C ASP A 200 -1.09 -4.04 36.01
N PHE A 201 -1.24 -2.98 35.22
CA PHE A 201 -0.12 -2.26 34.59
C PHE A 201 -0.06 -0.79 35.01
N THR A 202 1.16 -0.24 35.10
CA THR A 202 1.33 1.19 35.35
C THR A 202 1.19 1.99 34.05
N ASN A 203 0.84 3.29 34.15
CA ASN A 203 0.78 4.16 32.97
C ASN A 203 2.09 4.18 32.17
N LYS A 204 3.23 3.99 32.84
CA LYS A 204 4.55 3.91 32.19
C LYS A 204 4.74 2.62 31.41
N ASP A 205 4.14 1.51 31.84
CA ASP A 205 4.22 0.25 31.10
C ASP A 205 3.37 0.32 29.83
N LEU A 206 2.22 0.97 29.92
CA LEU A 206 1.33 1.22 28.78
C LEU A 206 1.92 2.24 27.79
N GLU A 207 2.56 3.30 28.28
CA GLU A 207 3.28 4.28 27.44
C GLU A 207 4.43 3.62 26.68
N LYS A 208 5.12 2.62 27.25
CA LYS A 208 6.18 1.87 26.55
C LYS A 208 5.65 0.95 25.45
N ALA A 209 4.35 0.66 25.43
CA ALA A 209 3.74 -0.11 24.34
C ALA A 209 3.54 0.74 23.08
N PHE A 210 3.63 2.07 23.19
CA PHE A 210 3.61 3.00 22.07
C PHE A 210 5.04 3.15 21.56
N ASP A 211 5.24 3.06 20.24
CA ASP A 211 6.59 3.26 19.69
C ASP A 211 6.82 4.74 19.35
N ASP A 212 5.86 5.35 18.67
CA ASP A 212 6.04 6.64 18.00
C ASP A 212 5.36 7.77 18.80
N THR A 213 4.24 7.49 19.45
CA THR A 213 3.49 8.46 20.26
C THR A 213 4.01 8.48 21.70
N HIS A 214 4.94 9.38 22.00
CA HIS A 214 5.58 9.42 23.31
C HIS A 214 5.93 10.84 23.79
N THR A 215 6.05 10.97 25.11
CA THR A 215 6.53 12.20 25.73
C THR A 215 8.05 12.35 25.60
N LYS A 216 8.54 13.58 25.41
CA LYS A 216 9.99 13.86 25.37
C LYS A 216 10.50 14.25 26.75
N LYS A 217 11.56 13.59 27.22
CA LYS A 217 12.34 14.07 28.36
C LYS A 217 13.38 15.08 27.90
N TRP A 218 13.72 16.02 28.78
CA TRP A 218 14.67 17.11 28.51
C TRP A 218 16.04 16.66 27.98
N TRP A 219 16.48 15.44 28.31
CA TRP A 219 17.76 14.86 27.86
C TRP A 219 17.68 14.06 26.55
N GLN A 220 16.50 13.80 26.00
CA GLN A 220 16.28 12.97 24.80
C GLN A 220 16.25 13.80 23.52
N PHE A 221 17.32 14.54 23.21
CA PHE A 221 17.34 15.45 22.05
C PHE A 221 17.21 14.74 20.70
N TRP A 222 17.56 13.45 20.61
CA TRP A 222 17.45 12.63 19.39
C TRP A 222 16.04 12.10 19.11
N ARG A 223 15.08 12.26 20.04
CA ARG A 223 13.69 11.83 19.85
C ARG A 223 12.78 13.01 19.52
N SER A 224 11.89 12.78 18.54
CA SER A 224 10.77 13.67 18.24
C SER A 224 9.57 13.26 19.09
N SER A 225 8.92 14.23 19.74
CA SER A 225 7.61 14.03 20.39
C SER A 225 6.48 14.65 19.57
N LYS A 226 6.70 14.83 18.28
CA LYS A 226 5.69 15.29 17.33
C LYS A 226 4.51 14.33 17.34
N PHE A 227 3.30 14.85 17.42
CA PHE A 227 2.09 14.05 17.40
C PHE A 227 1.62 13.85 15.96
N SER A 228 1.46 12.59 15.57
CA SER A 228 0.76 12.20 14.34
C SER A 228 -0.45 11.34 14.69
N LEU A 229 -1.61 11.71 14.14
CA LEU A 229 -2.84 10.95 14.36
C LEU A 229 -2.71 9.52 13.81
N ASP A 230 -2.06 9.35 12.67
CA ASP A 230 -1.88 8.05 12.03
C ASP A 230 -0.96 7.12 12.85
N GLU A 231 0.08 7.69 13.48
CA GLU A 231 0.97 6.93 14.38
C GLU A 231 0.25 6.57 15.68
N TYR A 232 -0.54 7.50 16.23
CA TYR A 232 -1.35 7.25 17.41
C TYR A 232 -2.38 6.13 17.21
N GLU A 233 -3.06 6.08 16.05
CA GLU A 233 -3.98 4.99 15.73
C GLU A 233 -3.26 3.63 15.67
N LYS A 234 -2.04 3.58 15.12
CA LYS A 234 -1.22 2.35 15.12
C LYS A 234 -0.77 1.97 16.53
N ASP A 235 -0.37 2.93 17.34
CA ASP A 235 0.06 2.67 18.71
C ASP A 235 -1.09 2.18 19.60
N LYS A 236 -2.34 2.58 19.33
CA LYS A 236 -3.53 1.97 19.96
C LYS A 236 -3.63 0.48 19.66
N GLU A 237 -3.35 0.04 18.43
CA GLU A 237 -3.31 -1.38 18.08
C GLU A 237 -2.15 -2.10 18.80
N LYS A 238 -0.99 -1.47 18.93
CA LYS A 238 0.15 -2.01 19.68
C LYS A 238 -0.15 -2.13 21.17
N LEU A 239 -0.90 -1.20 21.76
CA LEU A 239 -1.37 -1.30 23.14
C LEU A 239 -2.23 -2.54 23.35
N LEU A 240 -3.20 -2.78 22.48
CA LEU A 240 -4.03 -3.98 22.54
C LEU A 240 -3.20 -5.25 22.34
N THR A 241 -2.21 -5.19 21.45
CA THR A 241 -1.26 -6.28 21.23
C THR A 241 -0.40 -6.54 22.47
N PHE A 242 0.05 -5.50 23.17
CA PHE A 242 0.76 -5.59 24.45
C PHE A 242 -0.08 -6.33 25.50
N PHE A 243 -1.37 -6.00 25.63
CA PHE A 243 -2.28 -6.71 26.52
C PHE A 243 -2.42 -8.19 26.15
N LYS A 244 -2.61 -8.49 24.86
CA LYS A 244 -2.67 -9.88 24.35
C LYS A 244 -1.40 -10.67 24.66
N LYS A 245 -0.21 -10.06 24.50
CA LYS A 245 1.08 -10.66 24.89
C LYS A 245 1.15 -11.02 26.37
N LYS A 246 0.48 -10.25 27.21
CA LYS A 246 0.45 -10.49 28.66
C LYS A 246 -0.68 -11.44 29.09
N GLY A 247 -1.53 -11.89 28.17
CA GLY A 247 -2.65 -12.80 28.44
C GLY A 247 -4.00 -12.12 28.67
N TYR A 248 -4.12 -10.82 28.38
CA TYR A 248 -5.35 -10.05 28.54
C TYR A 248 -6.08 -9.95 27.20
N VAL A 249 -6.74 -11.04 26.79
CA VAL A 249 -7.36 -11.15 25.46
C VAL A 249 -8.62 -10.27 25.33
N ASP A 250 -9.32 -10.03 26.44
CA ASP A 250 -10.53 -9.19 26.47
C ASP A 250 -10.21 -7.69 26.55
N ALA A 251 -8.92 -7.32 26.54
CA ALA A 251 -8.50 -5.95 26.67
C ALA A 251 -9.03 -5.10 25.51
N ARG A 252 -9.57 -3.93 25.83
CA ARG A 252 -10.12 -3.00 24.85
C ARG A 252 -10.00 -1.55 25.30
N ILE A 253 -9.90 -0.65 24.33
CA ILE A 253 -10.00 0.79 24.56
C ILE A 253 -11.50 1.13 24.58
N ILE A 254 -11.98 1.68 25.69
CA ILE A 254 -13.38 2.10 25.87
C ILE A 254 -13.60 3.44 25.16
N LYS A 255 -12.67 4.37 25.39
CA LYS A 255 -12.74 5.74 24.87
C LYS A 255 -11.35 6.35 24.87
N ASP A 256 -11.08 7.18 23.88
CA ASP A 256 -9.95 8.10 23.90
C ASP A 256 -10.39 9.55 23.67
N THR A 257 -9.55 10.49 24.09
CA THR A 257 -9.78 11.94 23.94
C THR A 257 -8.45 12.65 23.72
N LEU A 258 -8.40 13.47 22.66
CA LEU A 258 -7.26 14.31 22.32
C LEU A 258 -7.59 15.76 22.65
N ILE A 259 -6.78 16.39 23.49
CA ILE A 259 -6.95 17.77 23.94
C ILE A 259 -5.79 18.60 23.39
N TYR A 260 -6.07 19.45 22.41
CA TYR A 260 -5.08 20.31 21.75
C TYR A 260 -5.00 21.68 22.44
N SER A 261 -3.78 22.18 22.63
CA SER A 261 -3.49 23.53 23.15
C SER A 261 -2.64 24.29 22.13
N ASP A 262 -3.27 25.23 21.43
CA ASP A 262 -2.60 26.09 20.42
C ASP A 262 -1.64 27.10 21.07
N ALA A 263 -1.78 27.37 22.37
CA ALA A 263 -0.91 28.32 23.08
C ALA A 263 0.49 27.75 23.34
N ASP A 264 0.59 26.42 23.48
CA ASP A 264 1.83 25.73 23.86
C ASP A 264 2.27 24.69 22.81
N ASP A 265 1.60 24.64 21.65
CA ASP A 265 1.84 23.65 20.59
C ASP A 265 1.84 22.21 21.11
N LYS A 266 0.89 21.89 21.99
CA LYS A 266 0.84 20.63 22.73
C LYS A 266 -0.47 19.88 22.59
N VAL A 267 -0.38 18.56 22.65
CA VAL A 267 -1.54 17.67 22.76
C VAL A 267 -1.44 16.79 24.00
N ARG A 268 -2.55 16.68 24.73
CA ARG A 268 -2.73 15.73 25.82
C ARG A 268 -3.66 14.62 25.39
N ILE A 269 -3.25 13.39 25.66
CA ILE A 269 -3.97 12.18 25.25
C ILE A 269 -4.54 11.52 26.52
N GLU A 270 -5.86 11.33 26.56
CA GLU A 270 -6.53 10.55 27.60
C GLU A 270 -7.12 9.28 27.00
N ILE A 271 -6.78 8.13 27.57
CA ILE A 271 -7.24 6.81 27.10
C ILE A 271 -7.85 6.06 28.27
N GLU A 272 -9.12 5.70 28.12
CA GLU A 272 -9.84 4.82 29.03
C GLU A 272 -9.84 3.40 28.48
N ILE A 273 -9.33 2.46 29.28
CA ILE A 273 -9.18 1.07 28.90
C ILE A 273 -9.90 0.14 29.86
N PHE A 274 -10.25 -1.03 29.34
CA PHE A 274 -10.67 -2.18 30.12
C PHE A 274 -9.64 -3.29 29.90
N GLU A 275 -8.92 -3.70 30.94
CA GLU A 275 -7.89 -4.76 30.81
C GLU A 275 -8.50 -6.16 30.68
N GLY A 276 -9.64 -6.42 31.33
CA GLY A 276 -10.21 -7.75 31.42
C GLY A 276 -9.46 -8.65 32.42
N LYS A 277 -9.67 -9.97 32.32
CA LYS A 277 -8.98 -10.96 33.16
C LYS A 277 -7.85 -11.59 32.38
N ARG A 278 -6.73 -11.84 33.08
CA ARG A 278 -5.60 -12.57 32.52
C ARG A 278 -5.98 -14.03 32.33
N LEU A 279 -5.76 -14.55 31.12
CA LEU A 279 -6.01 -15.94 30.75
C LEU A 279 -4.75 -16.78 30.94
N PHE A 280 -4.95 -18.00 31.42
CA PHE A 280 -3.94 -19.02 31.59
C PHE A 280 -4.33 -20.26 30.80
N VAL A 281 -3.32 -20.92 30.23
CA VAL A 281 -3.50 -22.15 29.47
C VAL A 281 -3.75 -23.30 30.43
N ARG A 282 -4.94 -23.91 30.38
CA ARG A 282 -5.30 -25.02 31.27
C ARG A 282 -4.94 -26.37 30.67
N ASP A 283 -5.16 -26.54 29.37
CA ASP A 283 -4.88 -27.76 28.64
C ASP A 283 -4.63 -27.46 27.16
N ILE A 284 -3.72 -28.22 26.55
CA ILE A 284 -3.42 -28.16 25.11
C ILE A 284 -3.48 -29.57 24.56
N LYS A 285 -4.26 -29.78 23.51
CA LYS A 285 -4.37 -31.06 22.82
C LYS A 285 -4.12 -30.89 21.33
N PHE A 286 -3.59 -31.94 20.72
CA PHE A 286 -3.47 -32.05 19.28
C PHE A 286 -4.39 -33.17 18.80
N GLU A 287 -5.09 -32.92 17.70
CA GLU A 287 -5.96 -33.90 17.06
C GLU A 287 -5.60 -34.02 15.57
N GLY A 288 -5.43 -35.23 15.07
CA GLY A 288 -5.12 -35.49 13.66
C GLY A 288 -3.63 -35.55 13.33
N ASN A 289 -2.75 -35.37 14.31
CA ASN A 289 -1.31 -35.61 14.18
C ASN A 289 -1.01 -37.12 14.23
N THR A 290 -0.61 -37.69 13.10
CA THR A 290 -0.20 -39.10 12.97
C THR A 290 1.31 -39.25 12.75
N VAL A 291 1.98 -38.19 12.30
CA VAL A 291 3.41 -38.16 12.00
C VAL A 291 4.24 -37.91 13.25
N TYR A 292 3.80 -37.00 14.11
CA TYR A 292 4.49 -36.66 15.36
C TYR A 292 3.58 -36.84 16.58
N PRO A 293 4.11 -37.36 17.69
CA PRO A 293 3.38 -37.47 18.94
C PRO A 293 3.21 -36.10 19.61
N ASP A 294 2.15 -35.94 20.40
CA ASP A 294 1.79 -34.67 21.07
C ASP A 294 2.94 -34.05 21.86
N TYR A 295 3.75 -34.86 22.55
CA TYR A 295 4.86 -34.36 23.37
C TYR A 295 5.92 -33.61 22.54
N GLU A 296 6.12 -34.00 21.28
CA GLU A 296 7.07 -33.34 20.40
C GLU A 296 6.52 -32.01 19.88
N LEU A 297 5.22 -31.98 19.56
CA LEU A 297 4.52 -30.76 19.15
C LEU A 297 4.44 -29.76 20.30
N LEU A 298 4.12 -30.21 21.51
CA LEU A 298 4.13 -29.40 22.73
C LEU A 298 5.51 -28.79 23.02
N ARG A 299 6.59 -29.57 22.81
CA ARG A 299 7.95 -29.08 22.98
C ARG A 299 8.31 -27.98 21.98
N ARG A 300 7.86 -28.08 20.71
CA ARG A 300 8.05 -27.02 19.70
C ARG A 300 7.17 -25.79 19.98
N LEU A 301 5.95 -26.02 20.47
CA LEU A 301 5.02 -24.95 20.83
C LEU A 301 5.57 -24.10 22.00
N ASP A 302 6.32 -24.71 22.93
CA ASP A 302 6.94 -24.02 24.08
C ASP A 302 5.90 -23.29 24.96
N PHE A 303 4.84 -24.04 25.30
CA PHE A 303 3.80 -23.66 26.26
C PHE A 303 3.52 -24.81 27.22
N ALA A 304 3.49 -24.51 28.51
CA ALA A 304 3.11 -25.43 29.57
C ALA A 304 1.73 -25.07 30.16
N LYS A 305 1.12 -26.07 30.81
CA LYS A 305 -0.09 -25.86 31.60
C LYS A 305 0.19 -24.88 32.74
N GLY A 306 -0.65 -23.87 32.86
CA GLY A 306 -0.55 -22.79 33.83
C GLY A 306 0.20 -21.55 33.31
N ASP A 307 0.77 -21.61 32.11
CA ASP A 307 1.40 -20.43 31.51
C ASP A 307 0.34 -19.37 31.16
N PRO A 308 0.67 -18.07 31.30
CA PRO A 308 -0.14 -17.00 30.75
C PRO A 308 -0.32 -17.19 29.24
N TYR A 309 -1.54 -17.00 28.74
CA TYR A 309 -1.83 -17.18 27.32
C TYR A 309 -1.35 -15.99 26.48
N ASP A 310 -0.04 -15.94 26.19
CA ASP A 310 0.53 -15.01 25.22
C ASP A 310 0.11 -15.43 23.81
N TYR A 311 -0.95 -14.80 23.30
CA TYR A 311 -1.53 -15.11 22.00
C TYR A 311 -0.53 -14.99 20.85
N GLU A 312 0.37 -13.99 20.89
CA GLU A 312 1.34 -13.78 19.82
C GLU A 312 2.44 -14.83 19.86
N LYS A 313 3.00 -15.12 21.05
CA LYS A 313 3.98 -16.20 21.21
C LYS A 313 3.37 -17.55 20.79
N PHE A 314 2.12 -17.80 21.14
CA PHE A 314 1.40 -19.02 20.77
C PHE A 314 1.28 -19.16 19.25
N ASP A 315 0.76 -18.15 18.55
CA ASP A 315 0.59 -18.20 17.09
C ASP A 315 1.95 -18.30 16.37
N MET A 316 2.97 -17.57 16.84
CA MET A 316 4.33 -17.66 16.31
C MET A 316 4.91 -19.08 16.47
N ASN A 317 4.85 -19.66 17.67
CA ASN A 317 5.39 -21.00 17.92
C ASN A 317 4.54 -22.12 17.31
N LEU A 318 3.29 -21.83 16.94
CA LEU A 318 2.45 -22.76 16.20
C LEU A 318 2.79 -22.74 14.70
N ARG A 319 2.98 -21.57 14.09
CA ARG A 319 2.98 -21.42 12.61
C ARG A 319 4.26 -20.88 11.99
N GLN A 320 4.90 -19.93 12.67
CA GLN A 320 6.09 -19.27 12.15
C GLN A 320 6.74 -18.41 13.23
N ASN A 321 7.84 -18.90 13.79
CA ASN A 321 8.73 -18.09 14.61
C ASN A 321 10.04 -17.76 13.85
N MET A 322 10.82 -16.81 14.36
CA MET A 322 12.03 -16.34 13.67
C MET A 322 13.11 -17.42 13.58
N ASP A 323 13.16 -18.30 14.59
CA ASP A 323 14.12 -19.39 14.72
C ASP A 323 13.75 -20.63 13.91
N GLN A 324 12.55 -20.67 13.32
CA GLN A 324 12.00 -21.82 12.58
C GLN A 324 11.91 -23.09 13.44
N THR A 325 11.74 -22.90 14.74
CA THR A 325 11.55 -23.98 15.71
C THR A 325 10.08 -24.27 15.96
N ASP A 326 9.16 -23.53 15.34
CA ASP A 326 7.72 -23.69 15.47
C ASP A 326 7.20 -25.08 15.00
N VAL A 327 5.95 -25.38 15.37
CA VAL A 327 5.29 -26.64 15.05
C VAL A 327 5.14 -26.83 13.54
N ALA A 328 4.70 -25.82 12.79
CA ALA A 328 4.54 -25.93 11.34
C ALA A 328 5.88 -26.15 10.63
N SER A 329 6.98 -25.56 11.13
CA SER A 329 8.33 -25.78 10.62
C SER A 329 8.77 -27.24 10.76
N LEU A 330 8.47 -27.91 11.88
CA LEU A 330 8.77 -29.35 12.06
C LEU A 330 8.14 -30.22 10.95
N TYR A 331 6.91 -29.92 10.54
CA TYR A 331 6.24 -30.58 9.42
C TYR A 331 6.83 -30.16 8.07
N SER A 332 7.01 -28.85 7.89
CA SER A 332 7.47 -28.27 6.63
C SER A 332 8.90 -28.68 6.26
N GLU A 333 9.76 -28.95 7.24
CA GLU A 333 11.11 -29.51 7.07
C GLU A 333 11.08 -30.95 6.54
N ASN A 334 9.96 -31.66 6.73
CA ASN A 334 9.81 -33.07 6.37
C ASN A 334 8.92 -33.29 5.15
N GLY A 335 8.64 -32.25 4.35
CA GLY A 335 7.89 -32.36 3.09
C GLY A 335 6.42 -31.98 3.18
N TYR A 336 5.88 -31.68 4.37
CA TYR A 336 4.47 -31.35 4.56
C TYR A 336 4.19 -29.86 4.31
N MET A 337 4.28 -29.45 3.04
CA MET A 337 4.10 -28.05 2.63
C MET A 337 2.69 -27.50 2.96
N MET A 338 1.66 -28.35 2.88
CA MET A 338 0.26 -27.98 3.08
C MET A 338 -0.27 -28.31 4.47
N ILE A 339 0.61 -28.38 5.48
CA ILE A 339 0.18 -28.55 6.87
C ILE A 339 -0.78 -27.42 7.26
N GLN A 340 -1.90 -27.76 7.88
CA GLN A 340 -2.80 -26.78 8.49
C GLN A 340 -2.94 -27.07 9.98
N LEU A 341 -2.71 -26.03 10.78
CA LEU A 341 -2.85 -26.05 12.24
C LEU A 341 -3.95 -25.05 12.61
N ILE A 342 -5.09 -25.60 13.03
CA ILE A 342 -6.28 -24.83 13.38
C ILE A 342 -6.49 -24.91 14.89
N PRO A 343 -6.11 -23.87 15.66
CA PRO A 343 -6.38 -23.82 17.09
C PRO A 343 -7.86 -23.50 17.32
N GLU A 344 -8.52 -24.33 18.12
CA GLU A 344 -9.87 -24.13 18.65
C GLU A 344 -9.75 -23.81 20.14
N GLU A 345 -9.93 -22.53 20.48
CA GLU A 345 -9.87 -22.04 21.85
C GLU A 345 -11.24 -22.15 22.51
N THR A 346 -11.32 -22.82 23.65
CA THR A 346 -12.54 -22.91 24.46
C THR A 346 -12.30 -22.28 25.82
N ARG A 347 -13.02 -21.19 26.12
CA ARG A 347 -12.98 -20.58 27.45
C ARG A 347 -13.77 -21.44 28.44
N VAL A 348 -13.07 -22.02 29.40
CA VAL A 348 -13.63 -22.95 30.40
C VAL A 348 -13.89 -22.27 31.74
N ALA A 349 -13.20 -21.16 32.02
CA ALA A 349 -13.42 -20.29 33.17
C ALA A 349 -13.02 -18.84 32.80
N PRO A 350 -13.32 -17.82 33.64
CA PRO A 350 -12.96 -16.43 33.34
C PRO A 350 -11.47 -16.19 33.09
N ASP A 351 -10.60 -17.01 33.68
CA ASP A 351 -9.14 -16.90 33.63
C ASP A 351 -8.47 -18.12 32.96
N SER A 352 -9.24 -19.04 32.40
CA SER A 352 -8.72 -20.34 31.93
C SER A 352 -9.21 -20.68 30.53
N VAL A 353 -8.28 -21.09 29.66
CA VAL A 353 -8.56 -21.50 28.28
C VAL A 353 -8.01 -22.91 28.00
N ASP A 354 -8.81 -23.71 27.32
CA ASP A 354 -8.38 -24.96 26.70
C ASP A 354 -8.15 -24.72 25.21
N ILE A 355 -7.08 -25.30 24.68
CA ILE A 355 -6.72 -25.14 23.27
C ILE A 355 -6.66 -26.52 22.62
N ASN A 356 -7.57 -26.77 21.68
CA ASN A 356 -7.55 -27.98 20.85
C ASN A 356 -7.04 -27.63 19.46
N ILE A 357 -5.90 -28.17 19.05
CA ILE A 357 -5.27 -27.87 17.78
C ILE A 357 -5.59 -29.01 16.81
N ARG A 358 -6.45 -28.74 15.83
CA ARG A 358 -6.67 -29.66 14.72
C ARG A 358 -5.52 -29.58 13.73
N VAL A 359 -4.91 -30.72 13.47
CA VAL A 359 -3.77 -30.91 12.59
C VAL A 359 -4.24 -31.61 11.32
N TYR A 360 -4.12 -30.94 10.18
CA TYR A 360 -4.32 -31.54 8.86
C TYR A 360 -2.96 -31.66 8.17
N GLU A 361 -2.34 -32.83 8.32
CA GLU A 361 -0.97 -33.07 7.88
C GLU A 361 -0.81 -33.00 6.36
N ASN A 362 -1.81 -33.51 5.63
CA ASN A 362 -1.77 -33.69 4.17
C ASN A 362 -0.56 -34.53 3.73
N GLN A 363 -0.34 -34.62 2.41
CA GLN A 363 0.73 -35.44 1.84
C GLN A 363 2.08 -34.69 1.76
N ARG A 364 3.16 -35.46 1.65
CA ARG A 364 4.51 -34.94 1.46
C ARG A 364 4.76 -34.57 0.00
N TYR A 365 5.39 -33.42 -0.21
CA TYR A 365 5.82 -32.94 -1.52
C TYR A 365 7.31 -33.13 -1.72
N LYS A 366 7.71 -33.48 -2.94
CA LYS A 366 9.10 -33.50 -3.41
C LYS A 366 9.39 -32.32 -4.32
N ILE A 367 10.61 -31.83 -4.26
CA ILE A 367 11.10 -30.79 -5.15
C ILE A 367 11.43 -31.45 -6.49
N ARG A 368 10.66 -31.17 -7.53
CA ARG A 368 10.93 -31.70 -8.87
C ARG A 368 12.02 -30.90 -9.56
N LYS A 369 11.96 -29.57 -9.47
CA LYS A 369 12.89 -28.66 -10.13
C LYS A 369 13.21 -27.47 -9.24
N VAL A 370 14.45 -26.99 -9.32
CA VAL A 370 14.89 -25.71 -8.74
C VAL A 370 15.36 -24.80 -9.87
N GLU A 371 14.58 -23.76 -10.13
CA GLU A 371 14.78 -22.78 -11.19
C GLU A 371 15.26 -21.45 -10.60
N ILE A 372 16.22 -20.81 -11.27
CA ILE A 372 16.73 -19.49 -10.92
C ILE A 372 16.34 -18.54 -12.05
N LYS A 373 15.80 -17.37 -11.71
CA LYS A 373 15.35 -16.36 -12.68
C LYS A 373 15.93 -14.99 -12.35
N GLY A 374 16.22 -14.21 -13.39
CA GLY A 374 16.69 -12.82 -13.26
C GLY A 374 18.19 -12.65 -13.09
N ASN A 375 18.97 -13.74 -13.13
CA ASN A 375 20.43 -13.70 -13.12
C ASN A 375 20.97 -13.42 -14.55
N THR A 376 21.15 -12.14 -14.88
CA THR A 376 21.60 -11.72 -16.22
C THR A 376 23.12 -11.69 -16.38
N LYS A 377 23.83 -11.33 -15.32
CA LYS A 377 25.30 -11.22 -15.26
C LYS A 377 25.90 -12.40 -14.49
N THR A 378 25.32 -12.75 -13.34
CA THR A 378 25.80 -13.79 -12.44
C THR A 378 25.48 -15.17 -12.98
N LYS A 379 26.49 -16.03 -13.05
CA LYS A 379 26.32 -17.41 -13.50
C LYS A 379 25.40 -18.18 -12.58
N ASP A 380 24.53 -19.00 -13.16
CA ASP A 380 23.61 -19.89 -12.43
C ASP A 380 24.33 -20.71 -11.35
N LYS A 381 25.52 -21.26 -11.65
CA LYS A 381 26.33 -22.05 -10.69
C LYS A 381 26.66 -21.30 -9.40
N VAL A 382 26.81 -19.98 -9.46
CA VAL A 382 27.20 -19.13 -8.31
C VAL A 382 26.03 -18.97 -7.36
N ILE A 383 24.82 -18.88 -7.91
CA ILE A 383 23.58 -18.83 -7.12
C ILE A 383 23.25 -20.24 -6.61
N ARG A 384 23.34 -21.24 -7.49
CA ARG A 384 22.94 -22.62 -7.20
C ARG A 384 23.75 -23.26 -6.07
N ARG A 385 25.04 -22.92 -5.92
CA ARG A 385 25.86 -23.44 -4.81
C ARG A 385 25.44 -22.94 -3.43
N GLU A 386 24.75 -21.80 -3.37
CA GLU A 386 24.22 -21.22 -2.12
C GLU A 386 22.83 -21.75 -1.77
N LEU A 387 22.19 -22.49 -2.68
CA LEU A 387 20.88 -23.08 -2.44
C LEU A 387 21.01 -24.37 -1.64
N PHE A 388 20.22 -24.47 -0.58
CA PHE A 388 20.07 -25.65 0.27
C PHE A 388 18.96 -26.59 -0.21
N THR A 389 18.28 -26.25 -1.31
CA THR A 389 17.20 -27.04 -1.90
C THR A 389 17.68 -27.73 -3.18
N ARG A 390 17.44 -29.04 -3.29
CA ARG A 390 17.84 -29.81 -4.48
C ARG A 390 16.67 -30.56 -5.11
N PRO A 391 16.67 -30.71 -6.45
CA PRO A 391 15.75 -31.62 -7.12
C PRO A 391 15.83 -33.05 -6.56
N GLY A 392 14.68 -33.68 -6.32
CA GLY A 392 14.53 -35.02 -5.77
C GLY A 392 14.34 -35.09 -4.25
N GLU A 393 14.74 -34.04 -3.52
CA GLU A 393 14.55 -33.94 -2.06
C GLU A 393 13.09 -33.66 -1.70
N TYR A 394 12.72 -33.94 -0.45
CA TYR A 394 11.43 -33.48 0.06
C TYR A 394 11.43 -31.96 0.22
N PHE A 395 10.25 -31.35 0.12
CA PHE A 395 10.07 -29.94 0.38
C PHE A 395 10.57 -29.62 1.81
N ASP A 396 11.40 -28.60 1.93
CA ASP A 396 11.93 -28.12 3.20
C ASP A 396 11.88 -26.58 3.22
N ARG A 397 10.96 -26.02 4.01
CA ARG A 397 10.81 -24.57 4.18
C ARG A 397 12.04 -23.93 4.81
N THR A 398 12.67 -24.60 5.77
CA THR A 398 13.89 -24.13 6.45
C THR A 398 15.04 -24.05 5.46
N ALA A 399 15.21 -25.03 4.58
CA ALA A 399 16.18 -24.98 3.48
C ALA A 399 15.91 -23.81 2.50
N ILE A 400 14.64 -23.54 2.17
CA ILE A 400 14.29 -22.39 1.32
C ILE A 400 14.72 -21.08 1.97
N ILE A 401 14.39 -20.87 3.25
CA ILE A 401 14.70 -19.62 3.95
C ILE A 401 16.22 -19.46 4.14
N ARG A 402 16.94 -20.55 4.45
CA ARG A 402 18.41 -20.55 4.49
C ARG A 402 19.01 -20.16 3.15
N SER A 403 18.47 -20.66 2.04
CA SER A 403 18.90 -20.29 0.69
C SER A 403 18.71 -18.78 0.43
N ILE A 404 17.56 -18.21 0.79
CA ILE A 404 17.30 -16.77 0.65
C ILE A 404 18.28 -15.94 1.48
N ARG A 405 18.53 -16.34 2.73
CA ARG A 405 19.49 -15.68 3.61
C ARG A 405 20.90 -15.73 3.00
N ALA A 406 21.33 -16.88 2.50
CA ALA A 406 22.63 -17.03 1.84
C ALA A 406 22.74 -16.10 0.63
N LEU A 407 21.73 -16.06 -0.25
CA LEU A 407 21.70 -15.14 -1.39
C LEU A 407 21.71 -13.66 -0.98
N GLY A 408 21.03 -13.30 0.12
CA GLY A 408 21.06 -11.95 0.68
C GLY A 408 22.44 -11.54 1.21
N VAL A 409 23.15 -12.48 1.84
CA VAL A 409 24.52 -12.26 2.36
C VAL A 409 25.53 -12.03 1.24
N MET A 410 25.32 -12.58 0.04
CA MET A 410 26.21 -12.33 -1.11
C MET A 410 26.24 -10.86 -1.53
N GLN A 411 25.21 -10.08 -1.19
CA GLN A 411 25.03 -8.67 -1.60
C GLN A 411 24.95 -8.42 -3.12
N TYR A 412 24.94 -9.46 -3.95
CA TYR A 412 24.82 -9.35 -5.41
C TYR A 412 23.40 -9.02 -5.88
N PHE A 413 22.41 -9.24 -5.02
CA PHE A 413 21.00 -9.12 -5.36
C PHE A 413 20.30 -8.11 -4.46
N ASN A 414 19.23 -7.51 -4.96
CA ASN A 414 18.30 -6.71 -4.18
C ASN A 414 17.56 -7.60 -3.16
N PRO A 415 17.76 -7.42 -1.84
CA PRO A 415 17.12 -8.27 -0.83
C PRO A 415 15.59 -8.23 -0.87
N GLU A 416 15.00 -7.11 -1.29
CA GLU A 416 13.55 -6.94 -1.38
C GLU A 416 12.92 -7.76 -2.52
N ALA A 417 13.71 -8.08 -3.53
CA ALA A 417 13.29 -8.87 -4.69
C ALA A 417 13.49 -10.38 -4.50
N LEU A 418 14.24 -10.81 -3.47
CA LEU A 418 14.51 -12.22 -3.17
C LEU A 418 13.28 -12.89 -2.56
N LYS A 419 12.30 -13.21 -3.42
CA LYS A 419 11.07 -13.90 -3.05
C LYS A 419 11.02 -15.26 -3.75
N PRO A 420 11.06 -16.38 -3.00
CA PRO A 420 10.87 -17.69 -3.58
C PRO A 420 9.42 -17.84 -4.02
N ASP A 421 9.21 -18.53 -5.14
CA ASP A 421 7.89 -18.96 -5.58
C ASP A 421 7.86 -20.49 -5.59
N VAL A 422 6.79 -21.06 -5.06
CA VAL A 422 6.59 -22.51 -4.96
C VAL A 422 5.38 -22.88 -5.79
N LYS A 423 5.62 -23.56 -6.91
CA LYS A 423 4.56 -23.94 -7.84
C LYS A 423 4.20 -25.40 -7.67
N LEU A 424 2.92 -25.64 -7.39
CA LEU A 424 2.36 -26.99 -7.40
C LEU A 424 2.34 -27.52 -8.83
N VAL A 425 2.92 -28.70 -9.00
CA VAL A 425 2.95 -29.41 -10.28
C VAL A 425 1.87 -30.47 -10.30
N ASP A 426 1.83 -31.27 -9.24
CA ASP A 426 0.87 -32.33 -8.99
C ASP A 426 0.74 -32.53 -7.47
N ASP A 427 0.01 -33.58 -7.07
CA ASP A 427 -0.27 -33.91 -5.68
C ASP A 427 0.99 -34.25 -4.85
N LYS A 428 2.13 -34.54 -5.46
CA LYS A 428 3.36 -34.98 -4.76
C LYS A 428 4.59 -34.18 -5.12
N ASN A 429 4.50 -33.25 -6.06
CA ASN A 429 5.67 -32.55 -6.60
C ASN A 429 5.43 -31.04 -6.69
N VAL A 430 6.50 -30.30 -6.40
CA VAL A 430 6.57 -28.84 -6.51
C VAL A 430 7.81 -28.40 -7.28
N ASP A 431 7.71 -27.29 -7.97
CA ASP A 431 8.86 -26.56 -8.52
C ASP A 431 9.17 -25.35 -7.64
N LEU A 432 10.45 -25.17 -7.31
CA LEU A 432 10.94 -24.00 -6.59
C LEU A 432 11.55 -23.02 -7.58
N ILE A 433 11.13 -21.76 -7.53
CA ILE A 433 11.64 -20.69 -8.37
C ILE A 433 12.24 -19.60 -7.48
N TYR A 434 13.56 -19.43 -7.57
CA TYR A 434 14.28 -18.33 -6.93
C TYR A 434 14.41 -17.18 -7.92
N SER A 435 13.60 -16.14 -7.73
CA SER A 435 13.72 -14.91 -8.50
C SER A 435 14.75 -14.00 -7.84
N VAL A 436 15.71 -13.53 -8.62
CA VAL A 436 16.76 -12.62 -8.18
C VAL A 436 16.73 -11.35 -9.04
N GLU A 437 17.04 -10.22 -8.42
CA GLU A 437 17.25 -8.96 -9.13
C GLU A 437 18.67 -8.50 -8.82
N GLU A 438 19.52 -8.46 -9.83
CA GLU A 438 20.93 -8.12 -9.66
C GLU A 438 21.11 -6.64 -9.34
N ARG A 439 22.02 -6.34 -8.41
CA ARG A 439 22.45 -4.99 -8.08
C ARG A 439 23.96 -4.87 -8.17
N SER A 440 24.46 -3.64 -8.28
CA SER A 440 25.91 -3.41 -8.19
C SER A 440 26.40 -3.75 -6.78
N SER A 441 27.39 -4.64 -6.69
CA SER A 441 28.08 -5.01 -5.45
C SER A 441 29.53 -4.53 -5.41
N ASP A 442 29.96 -3.80 -6.44
CA ASP A 442 31.32 -3.30 -6.59
C ASP A 442 31.53 -2.06 -5.72
N GLN A 443 32.68 -1.98 -5.04
CA GLN A 443 32.98 -0.94 -4.05
C GLN A 443 34.26 -0.19 -4.42
N ILE A 444 34.21 1.14 -4.29
CA ILE A 444 35.38 2.01 -4.35
C ILE A 444 35.55 2.61 -2.96
N ASN A 445 36.72 2.46 -2.36
CA ASN A 445 37.09 3.08 -1.10
C ASN A 445 38.21 4.09 -1.34
N ALA A 446 38.16 5.20 -0.60
CA ALA A 446 39.19 6.21 -0.60
C ALA A 446 39.32 6.75 0.83
N SER A 447 40.55 6.85 1.33
CA SER A 447 40.82 7.35 2.67
C SER A 447 42.04 8.25 2.68
N ILE A 448 42.07 9.21 3.60
CA ILE A 448 43.19 10.11 3.85
C ILE A 448 43.36 10.19 5.37
N GLY A 449 44.58 10.09 5.86
CA GLY A 449 44.89 10.10 7.28
C GLY A 449 46.28 10.66 7.58
N PHE A 450 46.58 10.89 8.86
CA PHE A 450 47.89 11.36 9.31
C PHE A 450 48.46 10.39 10.34
N MET A 451 49.67 9.87 10.09
CA MET A 451 50.36 8.95 11.00
C MET A 451 51.64 9.61 11.52
N GLY A 452 51.87 9.62 12.84
CA GLY A 452 53.01 10.31 13.44
C GLY A 452 54.38 9.89 12.89
N SER A 453 54.53 8.65 12.42
CA SER A 453 55.75 8.12 11.79
C SER A 453 55.89 8.41 10.29
N PHE A 454 54.76 8.53 9.56
CA PHE A 454 54.74 8.61 8.09
C PHE A 454 54.10 9.88 7.51
N GLY A 455 53.64 10.80 8.37
CA GLY A 455 52.98 12.04 7.98
C GLY A 455 51.62 11.81 7.31
N LEU A 456 51.30 12.62 6.30
CA LEU A 456 50.08 12.46 5.51
C LEU A 456 50.12 11.13 4.73
N THR A 457 49.02 10.38 4.80
CA THR A 457 48.80 9.09 4.16
C THR A 457 47.48 9.07 3.43
N GLY A 458 47.36 8.27 2.37
CA GLY A 458 46.12 8.04 1.68
C GLY A 458 46.04 6.63 1.11
N ALA A 459 44.83 6.12 0.94
CA ALA A 459 44.57 4.83 0.32
C ALA A 459 43.41 4.94 -0.68
N ILE A 460 43.52 4.23 -1.79
CA ILE A 460 42.43 4.02 -2.75
C ILE A 460 42.33 2.53 -3.00
N GLY A 461 41.11 2.00 -2.94
CA GLY A 461 40.83 0.59 -3.15
C GLY A 461 39.61 0.38 -4.03
N LEU A 462 39.67 -0.65 -4.86
CA LEU A 462 38.58 -1.16 -5.69
C LEU A 462 38.36 -2.63 -5.33
N THR A 463 37.12 -2.99 -5.00
CA THR A 463 36.69 -4.36 -4.78
C THR A 463 35.57 -4.71 -5.73
N LEU A 464 35.81 -5.69 -6.60
CA LEU A 464 34.79 -6.27 -7.48
C LEU A 464 34.33 -7.59 -6.87
N ASN A 465 33.14 -7.62 -6.28
CA ASN A 465 32.67 -8.75 -5.47
C ASN A 465 32.09 -9.92 -6.28
N ASN A 466 31.72 -9.70 -7.54
CA ASN A 466 31.19 -10.72 -8.45
C ASN A 466 31.89 -10.65 -9.82
N PHE A 467 33.22 -10.77 -9.79
CA PHE A 467 34.10 -10.73 -10.96
C PHE A 467 34.13 -12.08 -11.70
N SER A 468 34.61 -12.03 -12.95
CA SER A 468 34.86 -13.21 -13.79
C SER A 468 36.15 -13.00 -14.57
N LEU A 469 37.20 -13.75 -14.23
CA LEU A 469 38.51 -13.69 -14.88
C LEU A 469 38.43 -14.07 -16.37
N VAL A 470 37.54 -15.00 -16.71
CA VAL A 470 37.35 -15.49 -18.09
C VAL A 470 36.57 -14.50 -18.95
N ARG A 471 35.60 -13.79 -18.36
CA ARG A 471 34.77 -12.78 -19.05
C ARG A 471 34.62 -11.52 -18.20
N PRO A 472 35.71 -10.73 -18.04
CA PRO A 472 35.69 -9.53 -17.20
C PRO A 472 34.59 -8.57 -17.61
N PHE A 473 33.93 -7.97 -16.62
CA PHE A 473 32.88 -6.94 -16.77
C PHE A 473 31.60 -7.36 -17.51
N ARG A 474 31.56 -8.53 -18.15
CA ARG A 474 30.38 -9.06 -18.87
C ARG A 474 29.60 -10.09 -18.06
N GLU A 475 30.30 -10.90 -17.28
CA GLU A 475 29.71 -11.93 -16.43
C GLU A 475 30.24 -11.84 -15.01
N GLY A 476 29.46 -12.37 -14.07
CA GLY A 476 29.85 -12.59 -12.69
C GLY A 476 30.03 -14.07 -12.41
N ALA A 477 31.22 -14.46 -11.99
CA ALA A 477 31.55 -15.85 -11.64
C ALA A 477 31.62 -16.06 -10.12
N GLY A 478 31.23 -15.06 -9.31
CA GLY A 478 31.38 -15.09 -7.85
C GLY A 478 32.82 -14.91 -7.37
N GLN A 479 33.75 -14.55 -8.26
CA GLN A 479 35.14 -14.27 -7.89
C GLN A 479 35.26 -12.86 -7.31
N ILE A 480 36.25 -12.65 -6.44
CA ILE A 480 36.51 -11.35 -5.84
C ILE A 480 37.86 -10.84 -6.35
N LEU A 481 37.88 -9.65 -6.93
CA LEU A 481 39.12 -8.94 -7.29
C LEU A 481 39.25 -7.70 -6.42
N ASN A 482 40.35 -7.62 -5.67
CA ASN A 482 40.72 -6.49 -4.83
C ASN A 482 41.96 -5.83 -5.40
N VAL A 483 41.93 -4.50 -5.57
CA VAL A 483 43.08 -3.70 -5.94
C VAL A 483 43.18 -2.55 -4.95
N ASN A 484 44.25 -2.48 -4.16
CA ASN A 484 44.47 -1.38 -3.23
C ASN A 484 45.83 -0.74 -3.46
N ALA A 485 45.87 0.58 -3.35
CA ALA A 485 47.07 1.38 -3.41
C ALA A 485 47.09 2.34 -2.22
N GLU A 486 48.14 2.26 -1.41
CA GLU A 486 48.39 3.11 -0.26
C GLU A 486 49.66 3.93 -0.48
N PHE A 487 49.62 5.20 -0.09
CA PHE A 487 50.71 6.15 -0.28
C PHE A 487 50.94 6.97 0.99
N GLY A 488 52.19 7.23 1.33
CA GLY A 488 52.61 8.09 2.43
C GLY A 488 53.56 9.20 1.98
N GLN A 489 53.77 10.20 2.84
CA GLN A 489 54.58 11.37 2.54
C GLN A 489 56.01 11.01 2.06
N ALA A 490 56.48 11.74 1.03
CA ALA A 490 57.84 11.66 0.51
C ALA A 490 58.31 10.25 0.08
N ASN A 491 57.41 9.42 -0.45
CA ASN A 491 57.67 8.03 -0.88
C ASN A 491 58.22 7.11 0.23
N ARG A 492 58.07 7.49 1.50
CA ARG A 492 58.52 6.65 2.64
C ARG A 492 57.68 5.40 2.85
N TYR A 493 56.45 5.41 2.33
CA TYR A 493 55.50 4.31 2.40
C TYR A 493 54.70 4.26 1.10
N GLN A 494 54.78 3.15 0.39
CA GLN A 494 53.92 2.84 -0.74
C GLN A 494 53.63 1.34 -0.71
N GLN A 495 52.35 0.99 -0.71
CA GLN A 495 51.93 -0.40 -0.73
C GLN A 495 50.87 -0.58 -1.81
N TYR A 496 51.14 -1.51 -2.73
CA TYR A 496 50.20 -1.92 -3.75
C TYR A 496 49.86 -3.38 -3.50
N SER A 497 48.57 -3.70 -3.42
CA SER A 497 48.11 -5.07 -3.25
C SER A 497 47.06 -5.38 -4.30
N ILE A 498 47.20 -6.56 -4.91
CA ILE A 498 46.19 -7.15 -5.79
C ILE A 498 45.84 -8.50 -5.17
N GLY A 499 44.56 -8.68 -4.85
CA GLY A 499 44.03 -9.92 -4.30
C GLY A 499 43.00 -10.51 -5.26
N PHE A 500 43.07 -11.81 -5.49
CA PHE A 500 42.06 -12.54 -6.25
C PHE A 500 41.60 -13.75 -5.44
N THR A 501 40.29 -13.93 -5.32
CA THR A 501 39.67 -15.03 -4.58
C THR A 501 38.62 -15.72 -5.46
N GLU A 502 38.72 -17.05 -5.57
CA GLU A 502 37.64 -17.93 -6.04
C GLU A 502 37.05 -18.62 -4.80
N PRO A 503 35.83 -18.24 -4.35
CA PRO A 503 35.18 -18.84 -3.19
C PRO A 503 34.66 -20.26 -3.44
#